data_AF-A0A383UN41-F1
#
_entry.id   AF-A0A383UN41-F1
#
_cell.length_a   1.000
_cell.length_b   1.000
_cell.length_c   1.000
_cell.angle_alpha   90.00
_cell.angle_beta   90.00
_cell.angle_gamma   90.00
#
_symmetry.space_group_name_H-M   'P 1'
#
loop_
_entity.id
_entity.type
_entity.pdbx_description
1 polymer ?
#
loop_
_entity_poly.entity_id
_entity_poly.type
_entity_poly.pdbx_seq_one_letter_code
_entity_poly.pdbx_strand_id
1 'polypeptide(L)'
;MKIQNISCLLTILTTSRLACAYEVFYCDNTAITDNHVRIAYSNAHNAPTAGYPRSYWNDYIAENTSLQIYPIFLNGETTINTSDQVFLAWFGQGVSWGVVRISGSGAQLCDRVDRGTSLELSTIVN
;
A
#
# COMPACT_ATOMS: atom_id res chain seq x y z
N MET A 1 13.39 -28.68 -14.57
CA MET A 1 13.87 -27.49 -13.82
C MET A 1 13.16 -26.27 -14.37
N LYS A 2 12.43 -25.54 -13.51
CA LYS A 2 11.46 -24.50 -13.89
C LYS A 2 12.16 -23.14 -14.05
N ILE A 3 11.89 -22.49 -15.18
CA ILE A 3 12.25 -21.11 -15.47
C ILE A 3 11.31 -20.21 -14.65
N GLN A 4 11.75 -19.81 -13.47
CA GLN A 4 11.11 -18.80 -12.63
C GLN A 4 12.26 -17.98 -12.05
N ASN A 5 12.42 -16.72 -12.48
CA ASN A 5 13.30 -15.65 -11.94
C ASN A 5 14.10 -14.86 -13.00
N ILE A 6 13.49 -14.52 -14.15
CA ILE A 6 14.09 -13.51 -15.04
C ILE A 6 13.21 -12.26 -15.17
N SER A 7 11.92 -12.34 -14.86
CA SER A 7 11.02 -11.18 -14.97
C SER A 7 11.25 -10.07 -13.93
N CYS A 8 11.94 -10.35 -12.81
CA CYS A 8 12.31 -9.31 -11.84
C CYS A 8 13.65 -8.62 -12.13
N LEU A 9 14.52 -9.23 -12.95
CA LEU A 9 15.87 -8.69 -13.19
C LEU A 9 15.87 -7.55 -14.21
N LEU A 10 14.88 -7.51 -15.11
CA LEU A 10 14.84 -6.56 -16.24
C LEU A 10 14.09 -5.25 -15.94
N THR A 11 13.41 -5.15 -14.80
CA THR A 11 12.63 -3.96 -14.39
C THR A 11 13.37 -3.01 -13.44
N ILE A 12 14.64 -3.31 -13.13
CA ILE A 12 15.45 -2.57 -12.14
C ILE A 12 15.81 -1.14 -12.59
N LEU A 13 15.71 -0.83 -13.89
CA LEU A 13 16.21 0.45 -14.43
C LEU A 13 15.14 1.53 -14.69
N THR A 14 13.84 1.23 -14.66
CA THR A 14 12.82 2.22 -15.06
C THR A 14 11.51 2.22 -14.27
N THR A 15 11.25 1.23 -13.43
CA THR A 15 10.01 1.19 -12.63
C THR A 15 10.33 1.20 -11.15
N SER A 16 9.80 2.21 -10.45
CA SER A 16 9.84 2.38 -8.99
C SER A 16 9.72 1.04 -8.27
N ARG A 17 10.57 0.83 -7.27
CA ARG A 17 10.89 -0.44 -6.57
C ARG A 17 9.72 -1.21 -5.92
N LEU A 18 8.46 -0.85 -6.19
CA LEU A 18 7.26 -1.62 -5.88
C LEU A 18 7.12 -2.93 -6.69
N ALA A 19 7.98 -3.19 -7.68
CA ALA A 19 7.76 -4.25 -8.67
C ALA A 19 8.31 -5.66 -8.31
N CYS A 20 9.08 -5.83 -7.23
CA CYS A 20 9.86 -7.05 -7.02
C CYS A 20 9.92 -7.63 -5.60
N ALA A 21 8.98 -7.29 -4.73
CA ALA A 21 8.71 -8.06 -3.53
C ALA A 21 7.30 -8.64 -3.67
N TYR A 22 7.14 -9.92 -3.34
CA TYR A 22 5.83 -10.54 -3.26
C TYR A 22 5.23 -10.20 -1.88
N GLU A 23 4.82 -8.95 -1.65
CA GLU A 23 4.29 -8.48 -0.38
C GLU A 23 2.80 -8.77 -0.29
N VAL A 24 2.40 -9.55 0.73
CA VAL A 24 1.00 -9.70 1.12
C VAL A 24 0.80 -9.01 2.45
N PHE A 25 -0.10 -8.03 2.47
CA PHE A 25 -0.59 -7.40 3.69
C PHE A 25 -1.90 -8.05 4.11
N TYR A 26 -2.13 -8.23 5.39
CA TYR A 26 -3.37 -8.74 5.93
C TYR A 26 -4.03 -7.65 6.76
N CYS A 27 -5.20 -7.21 6.30
CA CYS A 27 -6.12 -6.42 7.11
C CYS A 27 -7.15 -7.40 7.67
N ASP A 28 -6.97 -7.85 8.91
CA ASP A 28 -7.71 -8.98 9.50
C ASP A 28 -7.57 -10.25 8.63
N ASN A 29 -8.67 -10.76 8.08
CA ASN A 29 -8.69 -11.95 7.21
C ASN A 29 -8.59 -11.60 5.71
N THR A 30 -8.39 -10.33 5.37
CA THR A 30 -8.36 -9.86 3.98
C THR A 30 -6.93 -9.72 3.49
N ALA A 31 -6.55 -10.54 2.52
CA ALA A 31 -5.24 -10.48 1.88
C ALA A 31 -5.19 -9.37 0.81
N ILE A 32 -4.23 -8.47 0.97
CA ILE A 32 -3.91 -7.37 0.06
C ILE A 32 -2.61 -7.72 -0.64
N THR A 33 -2.69 -8.04 -1.92
CA THR A 33 -1.53 -8.43 -2.73
C THR A 33 -0.80 -7.21 -3.29
N ASP A 34 0.44 -7.39 -3.74
CA ASP A 34 1.17 -6.35 -4.49
C ASP A 34 0.40 -5.83 -5.70
N ASN A 35 -0.37 -6.69 -6.36
CA ASN A 35 -1.16 -6.25 -7.49
C ASN A 35 -2.20 -5.19 -7.07
N HIS A 36 -2.82 -5.35 -5.89
CA HIS A 36 -3.74 -4.36 -5.34
C HIS A 36 -3.01 -3.04 -5.03
N VAL A 37 -1.85 -3.12 -4.38
CA VAL A 37 -1.02 -1.95 -4.03
C VAL A 37 -0.55 -1.22 -5.28
N ARG A 38 -0.03 -1.94 -6.28
CA ARG A 38 0.47 -1.38 -7.54
C ARG A 38 -0.63 -0.71 -8.35
N ILE A 39 -1.82 -1.31 -8.40
CA ILE A 39 -2.98 -0.70 -9.07
C ILE A 39 -3.39 0.58 -8.34
N ALA A 40 -3.50 0.54 -7.01
CA ALA A 40 -3.84 1.71 -6.22
C ALA A 40 -2.82 2.85 -6.39
N TYR A 41 -1.53 2.55 -6.34
CA TYR A 41 -0.45 3.51 -6.58
C TYR A 41 -0.54 4.11 -7.99
N SER A 42 -0.71 3.26 -9.02
CA SER A 42 -0.87 3.73 -10.41
C SER A 42 -2.10 4.64 -10.55
N ASN A 43 -3.23 4.27 -9.96
CA ASN A 43 -4.45 5.06 -10.03
C ASN A 43 -4.32 6.38 -9.27
N ALA A 44 -3.61 6.41 -8.14
CA ALA A 44 -3.34 7.65 -7.41
C ALA A 44 -2.63 8.71 -8.26
N HIS A 45 -1.79 8.30 -9.22
CA HIS A 45 -1.02 9.22 -10.07
C HIS A 45 -1.68 9.47 -11.43
N ASN A 46 -2.28 8.45 -12.04
CA ASN A 46 -2.75 8.50 -13.42
C ASN A 46 -4.27 8.62 -13.57
N ALA A 47 -5.04 8.18 -12.56
CA ALA A 47 -6.51 8.15 -12.59
C ALA A 47 -7.10 8.40 -11.19
N PRO A 48 -6.88 9.59 -10.61
CA PRO A 48 -7.29 9.87 -9.24
C PRO A 48 -8.80 9.77 -9.09
N THR A 49 -9.25 9.14 -8.00
CA THR A 49 -10.67 9.14 -7.61
C THR A 49 -11.00 10.48 -6.96
N ALA A 50 -12.23 10.97 -7.12
CA ALA A 50 -12.66 12.24 -6.54
C ALA A 50 -12.33 12.31 -5.04
N GLY A 51 -11.54 13.32 -4.65
CA GLY A 51 -11.08 13.52 -3.27
C GLY A 51 -9.89 12.65 -2.84
N TYR A 52 -9.23 11.93 -3.75
CA TYR A 52 -8.04 11.12 -3.49
C TYR A 52 -6.96 11.28 -4.60
N PRO A 53 -5.66 11.21 -4.27
CA PRO A 53 -5.11 11.03 -2.93
C PRO A 53 -5.42 12.22 -2.02
N ARG A 54 -5.50 11.96 -0.71
CA ARG A 54 -5.73 13.01 0.30
C ARG A 54 -4.78 12.87 1.47
N SER A 55 -4.53 14.01 2.12
CA SER A 55 -3.86 14.06 3.41
C SER A 55 -4.72 13.39 4.50
N TYR A 56 -4.06 12.61 5.35
CA TYR A 56 -4.66 11.88 6.46
C TYR A 56 -3.71 11.95 7.66
N TRP A 57 -4.25 12.35 8.80
CA TRP A 57 -3.51 12.44 10.05
C TRP A 57 -4.05 11.40 11.04
N ASN A 58 -3.15 10.59 11.57
CA ASN A 58 -3.46 9.67 12.66
C ASN A 58 -2.18 9.34 13.43
N ASP A 59 -2.07 9.85 14.66
CA ASP A 59 -0.87 9.68 15.48
C ASP A 59 -0.61 8.22 15.90
N TYR A 60 -1.61 7.34 15.85
CA TYR A 60 -1.41 5.90 16.08
C TYR A 60 -0.69 5.21 14.91
N ILE A 61 -0.85 5.73 13.69
CA ILE A 61 -0.25 5.17 12.48
C ILE A 61 1.06 5.87 12.15
N ALA A 62 1.07 7.19 12.24
CA ALA A 62 2.24 8.03 11.97
C ALA A 62 2.22 9.24 12.90
N GLU A 63 2.98 9.15 13.97
CA GLU A 63 3.10 10.21 14.98
C GLU A 63 3.60 11.52 14.34
N ASN A 64 2.90 12.63 14.62
CA ASN A 64 3.27 13.96 14.18
C ASN A 64 3.47 14.11 12.66
N THR A 65 2.86 13.22 11.87
CA THR A 65 3.11 13.14 10.43
C THR A 65 1.81 12.95 9.64
N SER A 66 1.61 13.80 8.63
CA SER A 66 0.49 13.66 7.69
C SER A 66 0.85 12.68 6.57
N LEU A 67 0.04 11.63 6.41
CA LEU A 67 0.16 10.64 5.35
C LEU A 67 -0.67 11.08 4.14
N GLN A 68 -0.26 10.66 2.94
CA GLN A 68 -1.16 10.59 1.80
C GLN A 68 -1.83 9.21 1.78
N ILE A 69 -3.14 9.17 1.52
CA ILE A 69 -3.87 7.92 1.38
C ILE A 69 -4.62 7.85 0.04
N TYR A 70 -4.75 6.64 -0.50
CA TYR A 70 -5.56 6.34 -1.68
C TYR A 70 -6.29 5.00 -1.53
N PRO A 71 -7.58 4.88 -1.89
CA PRO A 71 -8.35 3.67 -1.68
C PRO A 71 -7.78 2.50 -2.49
N ILE A 72 -7.66 1.35 -1.84
CA ILE A 72 -7.42 0.07 -2.51
C ILE A 72 -8.77 -0.58 -2.73
N PHE A 73 -9.18 -0.70 -3.99
CA PHE A 73 -10.39 -1.40 -4.37
C PHE A 73 -10.12 -2.90 -4.44
N LEU A 74 -10.89 -3.67 -3.68
CA LEU A 74 -10.77 -5.12 -3.60
C LEU A 74 -11.98 -5.78 -4.25
N ASN A 75 -11.85 -7.03 -4.70
CA ASN A 75 -12.98 -7.87 -5.13
C ASN A 75 -13.94 -7.23 -6.17
N GLY A 76 -13.44 -6.35 -7.05
CA GLY A 76 -14.25 -5.68 -8.06
C GLY A 76 -15.04 -4.46 -7.56
N GLU A 77 -14.73 -3.96 -6.36
CA GLU A 77 -15.24 -2.68 -5.88
C GLU A 77 -14.95 -1.55 -6.86
N THR A 78 -15.93 -0.68 -7.06
CA THR A 78 -15.82 0.52 -7.91
C THR A 78 -16.11 1.80 -7.15
N THR A 79 -16.50 1.69 -5.89
CA THR A 79 -16.91 2.79 -5.02
C THR A 79 -16.27 2.66 -3.66
N ILE A 80 -15.94 3.79 -3.05
CA ILE A 80 -15.32 3.84 -1.73
C ILE A 80 -16.39 3.57 -0.67
N ASN A 81 -16.14 2.61 0.21
CA ASN A 81 -16.97 2.38 1.39
C ASN A 81 -16.50 3.28 2.54
N THR A 82 -17.25 4.34 2.84
CA THR A 82 -16.86 5.32 3.87
C THR A 82 -16.85 4.77 5.30
N SER A 83 -17.48 3.62 5.53
CA SER A 83 -17.57 3.00 6.86
C SER A 83 -16.44 2.01 7.14
N ASP A 84 -15.83 1.45 6.08
CA ASP A 84 -14.76 0.46 6.17
C ASP A 84 -14.04 0.34 4.82
N GLN A 85 -12.82 0.85 4.72
CA GLN A 85 -12.04 0.83 3.49
C GLN A 85 -10.56 0.61 3.78
N VAL A 86 -9.94 -0.18 2.90
CA VAL A 86 -8.49 -0.35 2.86
C VAL A 86 -7.87 0.73 1.98
N PHE A 87 -6.80 1.33 2.44
CA PHE A 87 -6.06 2.38 1.77
C PHE A 87 -4.58 2.02 1.67
N LEU A 88 -3.98 2.43 0.56
CA LEU A 88 -2.54 2.60 0.43
C LEU A 88 -2.20 3.93 1.12
N ALA A 89 -1.31 3.89 2.08
CA ALA A 89 -0.81 5.07 2.80
C ALA A 89 0.68 5.26 2.51
N TRP A 90 1.12 6.51 2.32
CA TRP A 90 2.54 6.83 2.13
C TRP A 90 2.89 8.21 2.66
N PHE A 91 4.18 8.40 2.92
CA PHE A 91 4.77 9.69 3.27
C PHE A 91 5.88 10.07 2.27
N GLY A 92 6.08 11.37 2.07
CA GLY A 92 7.08 11.90 1.14
C GLY A 92 6.83 11.49 -0.31
N GLN A 93 7.90 11.25 -1.07
CA GLN A 93 7.85 10.83 -2.49
C GLN A 93 7.46 9.34 -2.68
N GLY A 94 6.77 8.72 -1.71
CA GLY A 94 6.40 7.31 -1.74
C GLY A 94 7.51 6.35 -1.30
N VAL A 95 8.54 6.86 -0.62
CA VAL A 95 9.69 6.10 -0.09
C VAL A 95 9.30 5.26 1.13
N SER A 96 8.35 5.75 1.92
CA SER A 96 7.79 5.06 3.09
C SER A 96 6.30 4.90 2.86
N TRP A 97 5.84 3.66 2.77
CA TRP A 97 4.44 3.34 2.48
C TRP A 97 4.00 2.10 3.24
N GLY A 98 2.69 1.90 3.31
CA GLY A 98 2.06 0.73 3.92
C GLY A 98 0.58 0.66 3.56
N VAL A 99 -0.09 -0.34 4.11
CA VAL A 99 -1.53 -0.53 3.93
C VAL A 99 -2.23 -0.29 5.25
N VAL A 100 -3.30 0.51 5.24
CA VAL A 100 -4.08 0.84 6.41
C VAL A 100 -5.55 0.54 6.15
N ARG A 101 -6.26 0.01 7.14
CA ARG A 101 -7.72 -0.09 7.10
C ARG A 101 -8.30 1.01 7.97
N ILE A 102 -9.20 1.81 7.42
CA ILE A 102 -9.91 2.86 8.16
C ILE A 102 -11.37 2.46 8.23
N SER A 103 -11.89 2.37 9.46
CA SER A 103 -13.25 1.94 9.74
C SER A 103 -13.88 2.82 10.82
N GLY A 104 -15.17 2.63 11.09
CA GLY A 104 -15.87 3.32 12.19
C GLY A 104 -15.26 3.09 13.59
N SER A 105 -14.52 1.98 13.79
CA SER A 105 -13.82 1.69 15.05
C SER A 105 -12.42 2.32 15.15
N GLY A 106 -11.94 2.96 14.10
CA GLY A 106 -10.61 3.56 14.04
C GLY A 106 -9.81 3.08 12.83
N ALA A 107 -8.52 3.40 12.84
CA ALA A 107 -7.60 3.01 11.79
C ALA A 107 -6.55 2.04 12.33
N GLN A 108 -6.18 1.07 11.50
CA GLN A 108 -5.19 0.04 11.81
C GLN A 108 -4.22 -0.14 10.65
N LEU A 109 -2.96 -0.40 10.97
CA LEU A 109 -1.96 -0.86 10.01
C LEU A 109 -2.24 -2.34 9.69
N CYS A 110 -2.09 -2.70 8.42
CA CYS A 110 -2.26 -4.08 7.98
C CYS A 110 -0.92 -4.81 8.05
N ASP A 111 -0.94 -6.04 8.56
CA ASP A 111 0.28 -6.80 8.86
C ASP A 111 0.89 -7.37 7.59
N ARG A 112 2.18 -7.15 7.38
CA ARG A 112 2.93 -7.73 6.27
C ARG A 112 3.50 -9.10 6.65
N VAL A 113 3.37 -10.08 5.75
CA VAL A 113 3.71 -11.50 6.04
C VAL A 113 5.15 -11.89 5.66
N ASP A 114 6.01 -10.94 5.29
CA ASP A 114 7.42 -11.27 5.02
C ASP A 114 8.22 -11.54 6.30
N ARG A 115 8.97 -12.64 6.28
CA ARG A 115 9.76 -13.20 7.37
C ARG A 115 10.74 -12.20 7.99
N GLY A 116 10.60 -11.95 9.28
CA GLY A 116 11.62 -11.32 10.12
C GLY A 116 11.07 -10.14 10.91
N THR A 117 11.17 -10.23 12.23
CA THR A 117 10.80 -9.24 13.25
C THR A 117 10.92 -7.77 12.81
N SER A 118 9.81 -7.05 13.00
CA SER A 118 9.66 -5.58 12.97
C SER A 118 9.82 -4.93 11.59
N LEU A 119 8.68 -4.55 11.01
CA LEU A 119 8.63 -3.56 9.94
C LEU A 119 8.36 -2.19 10.56
N GLU A 120 9.43 -1.45 10.81
CA GLU A 120 9.42 -0.01 10.56
C GLU A 120 9.01 0.21 9.09
N LEU A 121 8.32 1.31 8.80
CA LEU A 121 7.98 1.77 7.44
C LEU A 121 9.12 1.39 6.47
N SER A 122 8.84 0.44 5.57
CA SER A 122 9.89 -0.19 4.76
C SER A 122 10.73 0.89 4.07
N THR A 123 11.97 1.06 4.51
CA THR A 123 12.87 2.10 4.02
C THR A 123 13.36 1.71 2.63
N ILE A 124 12.99 2.47 1.60
CA ILE A 124 13.65 2.33 0.30
C ILE A 124 15.00 3.06 0.39
N VAL A 125 16.10 2.32 0.58
CA VAL A 125 17.47 2.86 0.53
C VAL A 125 17.88 3.11 -0.92
N ASN A 126 17.75 4.35 -1.38
CA ASN A 126 18.79 5.13 -2.10
C ASN A 126 18.22 6.47 -2.55
#